data_AF-A0A1V8YDI7-F1
#
_entry.id   AF-A0A1V8YDI7-F1
#
_cell.length_a   1.000
_cell.length_b   1.000
_cell.length_c   1.000
_cell.angle_alpha   90.00
_cell.angle_beta   90.00
_cell.angle_gamma   90.00
#
_symmetry.space_group_name_H-M   'P 1'
#
loop_
_entity.id
_entity.type
_entity.pdbx_description
1 polymer ?
#
loop_
_entity_poly.entity_id
_entity_poly.type
_entity_poly.pdbx_seq_one_letter_code
_entity_poly.pdbx_strand_id
1 'polypeptide(L)'
;MRKLNWRWIIGFILVFLLIRQGHFSLVTLILIVGAVLVIWGLLGAGKKKTGKTEMPELSNELESHYAKSGMTASEITFFRQTMNQTKLEIEQLQQNMQQTAKLKAVDLRHDTVKAAKALFKALVKEPNRLHEASQFLYTHLPNLVDLTNKYIEINDHEIKNKQTYEKLEESAQIIDQLAHLIAQDYQQFVADDLDDLDVEISVAKQSLKRDNEYDENQKEE
;
A
#
# COMPACT_ATOMS: atom_id res chain seq x y z
N MET A 1 -10.82 26.01 -12.66
CA MET A 1 -11.42 27.07 -11.81
C MET A 1 -10.92 26.90 -10.38
N ARG A 2 -9.99 27.74 -9.90
CA ARG A 2 -9.43 27.63 -8.54
C ARG A 2 -10.47 28.10 -7.52
N LYS A 3 -10.86 27.23 -6.58
CA LYS A 3 -11.73 27.60 -5.46
C LYS A 3 -11.00 28.64 -4.61
N LEU A 4 -11.47 29.87 -4.65
CA LEU A 4 -10.92 30.99 -3.90
C LEU A 4 -11.25 30.77 -2.43
N ASN A 5 -10.23 30.51 -1.61
CA ASN A 5 -10.38 30.19 -0.20
C ASN A 5 -10.90 31.42 0.55
N TRP A 6 -12.22 31.50 0.76
CA TRP A 6 -12.95 32.60 1.42
C TRP A 6 -12.33 33.06 2.75
N ARG A 7 -11.63 32.16 3.44
CA ARG A 7 -10.89 32.43 4.68
C ARG A 7 -9.80 33.50 4.51
N TRP A 8 -9.16 33.56 3.34
CA TRP A 8 -8.16 34.58 3.02
C TRP A 8 -8.80 35.96 2.77
N ILE A 9 -9.99 35.98 2.17
CA ILE A 9 -10.73 37.20 1.88
C ILE A 9 -11.17 37.87 3.19
N ILE A 10 -11.68 37.08 4.14
CA ILE A 10 -12.06 37.59 5.48
C ILE A 10 -10.83 38.14 6.22
N GLY A 11 -9.69 37.46 6.13
CA GLY A 11 -8.44 37.93 6.72
C GLY A 11 -7.98 39.27 6.13
N PHE A 12 -8.02 39.41 4.80
CA PHE A 12 -7.70 40.66 4.12
C PHE A 12 -8.66 41.80 4.45
N ILE A 13 -9.96 41.51 4.60
CA ILE A 13 -10.96 42.51 5.00
C ILE A 13 -10.73 42.99 6.43
N LEU A 14 -10.41 42.10 7.37
CA LEU A 14 -10.08 42.46 8.76
C LEU A 14 -8.82 43.32 8.84
N VAL A 15 -7.78 42.98 8.08
CA VAL A 15 -6.54 43.76 8.01
C VAL A 15 -6.80 45.14 7.37
N PHE A 16 -7.58 45.20 6.30
CA PHE A 16 -7.96 46.45 5.64
C PHE A 16 -8.81 47.36 6.54
N LEU A 17 -9.71 46.78 7.34
CA LEU A 17 -10.55 47.51 8.29
C LEU A 17 -9.72 48.03 9.48
N LEU A 18 -8.70 47.29 9.90
CA LEU A 18 -7.72 47.75 10.90
C LEU A 18 -6.88 48.92 10.37
N ILE A 19 -6.36 48.85 9.13
CA ILE A 19 -5.53 49.92 8.52
C ILE A 19 -6.28 51.25 8.46
N ARG A 20 -7.61 51.23 8.26
CA ARG A 20 -8.46 52.42 8.18
C ARG A 20 -8.56 53.22 9.49
N GLN A 21 -8.34 52.60 10.65
CA GLN A 21 -8.47 53.26 11.96
C GLN A 21 -7.22 54.03 12.44
N GLY A 22 -6.15 54.10 11.64
CA GLY A 22 -5.08 55.10 11.80
C GLY A 22 -4.18 54.97 13.04
N HIS A 23 -4.39 54.00 13.93
CA HIS A 23 -3.57 53.80 15.13
C HIS A 23 -2.68 52.55 15.01
N PHE A 24 -1.64 52.61 14.17
CA PHE A 24 -0.60 51.58 14.13
C PHE A 24 0.70 52.09 14.75
N SER A 25 0.88 51.80 16.04
CA SER A 25 2.22 51.81 16.64
C SER A 25 2.96 50.55 16.19
N LEU A 26 4.28 50.64 15.98
CA LEU A 26 5.13 49.48 15.65
C LEU A 26 4.94 48.32 16.65
N VAL A 27 4.56 48.64 17.90
CA VAL A 27 4.27 47.66 18.96
C VAL A 27 3.09 46.76 18.62
N THR A 28 2.01 47.28 18.01
CA THR A 28 0.84 46.45 17.66
C THR A 28 1.14 45.51 16.51
N LEU A 29 1.99 45.93 15.57
CA LEU A 29 2.48 45.10 14.47
C LEU A 29 3.33 43.91 14.97
N ILE A 30 4.24 44.17 15.92
CA ILE A 30 5.07 43.13 16.54
C ILE A 30 4.20 42.12 17.31
N LEU A 31 3.18 42.57 18.03
CA LEU A 31 2.26 41.68 18.76
C LEU A 31 1.43 40.80 17.83
N ILE A 32 0.96 41.32 16.70
CA ILE A 32 0.21 40.53 15.70
C ILE A 32 1.12 39.47 15.07
N VAL A 33 2.35 39.84 14.69
CA VAL A 33 3.33 38.88 14.14
C VAL A 33 3.67 37.80 15.17
N GLY A 34 3.89 38.19 16.44
CA GLY A 34 4.12 37.25 17.53
C GLY A 34 2.94 36.30 17.75
N ALA A 35 1.71 36.80 17.76
CA ALA A 35 0.51 35.98 17.89
C ALA A 35 0.35 35.00 16.71
N VAL A 36 0.63 35.44 15.49
CA VAL A 36 0.60 34.56 14.30
C VAL A 36 1.65 33.47 14.40
N LEU A 37 2.90 33.78 14.80
CA LEU A 37 3.96 32.77 14.97
C LEU A 37 3.64 31.77 16.09
N VAL A 38 3.04 32.20 17.18
CA VAL A 38 2.60 31.30 18.27
C VAL A 38 1.45 30.40 17.80
N ILE A 39 0.47 30.94 17.07
CA ILE A 39 -0.62 30.17 16.49
C ILE A 39 -0.09 29.17 15.44
N TRP A 40 0.89 29.57 14.63
CA TRP A 40 1.54 28.70 13.64
C TRP A 40 2.41 27.63 14.29
N GLY A 41 3.11 27.95 15.39
CA GLY A 41 3.89 26.97 16.17
C GLY A 41 3.01 25.98 16.94
N LEU A 42 1.88 26.44 17.49
CA LEU A 42 0.93 25.59 18.23
C LEU A 42 0.07 24.73 17.30
N LEU A 43 -0.35 25.24 16.14
CA LEU A 43 -1.16 24.49 15.17
C LEU A 43 -0.31 23.72 14.14
N GLY A 44 0.94 24.15 13.92
CA GLY A 44 1.89 23.57 12.96
C GLY A 44 2.82 22.52 13.57
N ALA A 45 2.71 22.23 14.87
CA ALA A 45 3.26 21.02 15.46
C ALA A 45 2.48 19.80 14.94
N GLY A 46 2.68 19.47 13.67
CA GLY A 46 2.25 18.23 13.07
C GLY A 46 2.82 17.10 13.91
N LYS A 47 1.93 16.40 14.63
CA LYS A 47 2.26 15.17 15.34
C LYS A 47 3.05 14.27 14.39
N LYS A 48 4.36 14.12 14.61
CA LYS A 48 5.07 12.93 14.13
C LYS A 48 4.38 11.76 14.80
N LYS A 49 3.50 11.09 14.05
CA LYS A 49 2.87 9.85 14.48
C LYS A 49 3.97 8.80 14.55
N THR A 50 4.63 8.69 15.70
CA THR A 50 5.27 7.42 16.09
C THR A 50 4.13 6.49 16.50
N GLY A 51 3.41 5.98 15.50
CA GLY A 51 2.29 5.08 15.70
C GLY A 51 2.82 3.74 16.18
N LYS A 52 2.69 3.47 17.48
CA LYS A 52 2.34 2.11 17.89
C LYS A 52 0.93 1.92 17.37
N THR A 53 0.78 1.20 16.26
CA THR A 53 -0.52 0.89 15.67
C THR A 53 -1.29 0.06 16.70
N GLU A 54 -2.19 0.70 17.45
CA GLU A 54 -3.20 0.01 18.25
C GLU A 54 -3.98 -0.88 17.27
N MET A 55 -3.92 -2.20 17.48
CA MET A 55 -4.58 -3.15 16.58
C MET A 55 -6.08 -2.86 16.57
N PRO A 56 -6.73 -2.79 15.39
CA PRO A 56 -8.19 -2.68 15.33
C PRO A 56 -8.84 -3.78 16.17
N GLU A 57 -9.83 -3.43 16.98
CA GLU A 57 -10.59 -4.39 17.78
C GLU A 57 -11.20 -5.47 16.87
N LEU A 58 -11.13 -6.72 17.33
CA LEU A 58 -11.59 -7.88 16.58
C LEU A 58 -13.11 -7.84 16.54
N SER A 59 -13.71 -7.72 15.34
CA SER A 59 -15.14 -8.00 15.24
C SER A 59 -15.36 -9.48 15.54
N ASN A 60 -16.41 -9.79 16.32
CA ASN A 60 -16.74 -11.17 16.71
C ASN A 60 -16.86 -12.14 15.51
N GLU A 61 -17.22 -11.62 14.34
CA GLU A 61 -17.33 -12.37 13.08
C GLU A 61 -15.95 -12.86 12.58
N LEU A 62 -14.93 -11.99 12.62
CA LEU A 62 -13.57 -12.32 12.19
C LEU A 62 -12.89 -13.31 13.16
N GLU A 63 -13.17 -13.18 14.46
CA GLU A 63 -12.71 -14.15 15.48
C GLU A 63 -13.25 -15.56 15.20
N SER A 64 -14.55 -15.64 14.90
CA SER A 64 -15.20 -16.91 14.61
C SER A 64 -14.67 -17.58 13.33
N HIS A 65 -14.25 -16.80 12.32
CA HIS A 65 -13.64 -17.30 11.10
C HIS A 65 -12.29 -17.98 11.40
N TYR A 66 -11.43 -17.33 12.18
CA TYR A 66 -10.11 -17.86 12.53
C TYR A 66 -10.17 -19.05 13.49
N ALA A 67 -11.12 -19.05 14.44
CA ALA A 67 -11.32 -20.21 15.31
C ALA A 67 -11.78 -21.45 14.53
N LYS A 68 -12.60 -21.28 13.48
CA LYS A 68 -13.07 -22.37 12.61
C LYS A 68 -11.98 -22.97 11.74
N SER A 69 -10.87 -22.28 11.51
CA SER A 69 -9.74 -22.83 10.75
C SER A 69 -8.86 -23.78 11.58
N GLY A 70 -9.12 -23.93 12.88
CA GLY A 70 -8.38 -24.85 13.75
C GLY A 70 -7.13 -24.25 14.40
N MET A 71 -6.93 -22.92 14.30
CA MET A 71 -5.83 -22.23 14.97
C MET A 71 -6.07 -22.07 16.48
N THR A 72 -4.98 -22.14 17.24
CA THR A 72 -4.94 -21.76 18.65
C THR A 72 -5.05 -20.24 18.83
N ALA A 73 -5.47 -19.78 20.01
CA ALA A 73 -5.56 -18.34 20.30
C ALA A 73 -4.22 -17.58 20.10
N SER A 74 -3.09 -18.24 20.38
CA SER A 74 -1.75 -17.68 20.13
C SER A 74 -1.45 -17.54 18.65
N GLU A 75 -1.79 -18.55 17.84
CA GLU A 75 -1.60 -18.51 16.38
C GLU A 75 -2.49 -17.44 15.75
N ILE A 76 -3.74 -17.32 16.21
CA ILE A 76 -4.65 -16.25 15.76
C ILE A 76 -4.05 -14.88 16.08
N THR A 77 -3.51 -14.70 17.29
CA THR A 77 -2.89 -13.43 17.69
C THR A 77 -1.67 -13.11 16.82
N PHE A 78 -0.78 -14.09 16.62
CA PHE A 78 0.41 -13.95 15.77
C PHE A 78 0.05 -13.64 14.31
N PHE A 79 -0.92 -14.39 13.76
CA PHE A 79 -1.45 -14.17 12.42
C PHE A 79 -1.96 -12.74 12.27
N ARG A 80 -2.81 -12.28 13.20
CA ARG A 80 -3.37 -10.92 13.16
C ARG A 80 -2.31 -9.84 13.23
N GLN A 81 -1.30 -10.01 14.09
CA GLN A 81 -0.18 -9.08 14.18
C GLN A 81 0.59 -9.03 12.87
N THR A 82 0.91 -10.20 12.31
CA THR A 82 1.60 -10.32 11.01
C THR A 82 0.79 -9.64 9.91
N MET A 83 -0.49 -9.98 9.75
CA MET A 83 -1.33 -9.37 8.71
C MET A 83 -1.51 -7.86 8.91
N ASN A 84 -1.63 -7.37 10.15
CA ASN A 84 -1.72 -5.93 10.37
C ASN A 84 -0.44 -5.22 9.92
N GLN A 85 0.74 -5.77 10.23
CA GLN A 85 2.03 -5.23 9.78
C GLN A 85 2.14 -5.26 8.25
N THR A 86 1.85 -6.41 7.63
CA THR A 86 1.88 -6.58 6.17
C THR A 86 0.93 -5.61 5.47
N LYS A 87 -0.25 -5.34 6.03
CA LYS A 87 -1.19 -4.36 5.48
C LYS A 87 -0.56 -2.97 5.41
N LEU A 88 0.08 -2.52 6.50
CA LEU A 88 0.75 -1.22 6.56
C LEU A 88 1.89 -1.13 5.54
N GLU A 89 2.66 -2.20 5.38
CA GLU A 89 3.73 -2.30 4.39
C GLU A 89 3.19 -2.22 2.96
N ILE A 90 2.09 -2.90 2.63
CA ILE A 90 1.43 -2.81 1.32
C ILE A 90 0.91 -1.40 1.04
N GLU A 91 0.33 -0.74 2.04
CA GLU A 91 -0.13 0.64 1.91
C GLU A 91 1.03 1.60 1.66
N GLN A 92 2.15 1.42 2.37
CA GLN A 92 3.38 2.20 2.15
C GLN A 92 3.96 1.92 0.76
N LEU A 93 4.05 0.64 0.35
CA LEU A 93 4.52 0.24 -0.96
C LEU A 93 3.71 0.90 -2.07
N GLN A 94 2.38 0.88 -1.95
CA GLN A 94 1.48 1.53 -2.91
C GLN A 94 1.79 3.02 -3.05
N GLN A 95 2.02 3.72 -1.94
CA GLN A 95 2.37 5.14 -1.98
C GLN A 95 3.73 5.37 -2.64
N ASN A 96 4.73 4.57 -2.26
CA ASN A 96 6.10 4.64 -2.76
C ASN A 96 6.17 4.42 -4.27
N MET A 97 5.49 3.37 -4.77
CA MET A 97 5.49 3.02 -6.18
C MET A 97 4.93 4.11 -7.09
N GLN A 98 4.17 5.06 -6.56
CA GLN A 98 3.62 6.18 -7.33
C GLN A 98 4.44 7.48 -7.21
N GLN A 99 5.49 7.53 -6.38
CA GLN A 99 6.26 8.76 -6.15
C GLN A 99 7.15 9.17 -7.33
N THR A 100 7.72 8.20 -8.06
CA THR A 100 8.62 8.50 -9.19
C THR A 100 8.21 7.72 -10.44
N ALA A 101 8.52 8.26 -11.62
CA ALA A 101 8.22 7.58 -12.88
C ALA A 101 8.89 6.20 -12.98
N LYS A 102 10.07 6.04 -12.38
CA LYS A 102 10.84 4.80 -12.42
C LYS A 102 10.18 3.71 -11.58
N LEU A 103 9.80 4.03 -10.34
CA LEU A 103 9.07 3.10 -9.47
C LEU A 103 7.70 2.74 -10.05
N LYS A 104 7.00 3.73 -10.62
CA LYS A 104 5.73 3.48 -11.29
C LYS A 104 5.86 2.53 -12.47
N ALA A 105 6.94 2.64 -13.24
CA ALA A 105 7.22 1.72 -14.35
C ALA A 105 7.56 0.30 -13.88
N VAL A 106 8.17 0.14 -12.70
CA VAL A 106 8.38 -1.18 -12.08
C VAL A 106 7.03 -1.80 -11.70
N ASP A 107 6.17 -1.07 -10.99
CA ASP A 107 4.85 -1.56 -10.58
C ASP A 107 3.97 -1.93 -11.79
N LEU A 108 4.00 -1.12 -12.86
CA LEU A 108 3.28 -1.42 -14.10
C LEU A 108 3.79 -2.67 -14.84
N ARG A 109 5.07 -3.01 -14.69
CA ARG A 109 5.68 -4.16 -15.37
C ARG A 109 5.35 -5.47 -14.66
N HIS A 110 5.30 -5.47 -13.33
CA HIS A 110 5.15 -6.67 -12.52
C HIS A 110 3.82 -6.77 -11.77
N ASP A 111 2.94 -5.77 -11.89
CA ASP A 111 1.69 -5.69 -11.13
C ASP A 111 1.94 -5.80 -9.60
N THR A 112 3.08 -5.29 -9.11
CA THR A 112 3.61 -5.61 -7.77
C THR A 112 2.65 -5.28 -6.64
N VAL A 113 2.08 -4.07 -6.61
CA VAL A 113 1.12 -3.65 -5.58
C VAL A 113 -0.15 -4.50 -5.66
N LYS A 114 -0.57 -4.89 -6.86
CA LYS A 114 -1.75 -5.73 -7.09
C LYS A 114 -1.50 -7.16 -6.60
N ALA A 115 -0.34 -7.74 -6.92
CA ALA A 115 0.09 -9.05 -6.44
C ALA A 115 0.18 -9.09 -4.91
N ALA A 116 0.84 -8.11 -4.29
CA ALA A 116 0.94 -8.03 -2.83
C ALA A 116 -0.44 -7.97 -2.14
N LYS A 117 -1.37 -7.17 -2.69
CA LYS A 117 -2.76 -7.11 -2.19
C LYS A 117 -3.54 -8.42 -2.42
N ALA A 118 -3.30 -9.09 -3.55
CA ALA A 118 -3.96 -10.36 -3.85
C ALA A 118 -3.48 -11.46 -2.91
N LEU A 119 -2.16 -11.58 -2.70
CA LEU A 119 -1.57 -12.51 -1.74
C LEU A 119 -2.04 -12.23 -0.31
N PHE A 120 -2.09 -10.96 0.10
CA PHE A 120 -2.67 -10.56 1.39
C PHE A 120 -4.10 -11.08 1.57
N LYS A 121 -4.96 -10.90 0.55
CA LYS A 121 -6.35 -11.36 0.60
C LYS A 121 -6.44 -12.89 0.66
N ALA A 122 -5.59 -13.58 -0.10
CA ALA A 122 -5.53 -15.04 -0.11
C ALA A 122 -5.11 -15.58 1.27
N LEU A 123 -4.12 -14.97 1.93
CA LEU A 123 -3.71 -15.30 3.29
C LEU A 123 -4.80 -15.04 4.34
N VAL A 124 -5.55 -13.94 4.22
CA VAL A 124 -6.71 -13.68 5.11
C VAL A 124 -7.81 -14.72 4.95
N LYS A 125 -8.02 -15.20 3.72
CA LYS A 125 -8.98 -16.28 3.42
C LYS A 125 -8.48 -17.62 3.98
N GLU A 126 -7.19 -17.90 3.86
CA GLU A 126 -6.58 -19.19 4.21
C GLU A 126 -5.45 -19.02 5.25
N PRO A 127 -5.79 -18.66 6.49
CA PRO A 127 -4.82 -18.26 7.52
C PRO A 127 -3.85 -19.37 7.93
N ASN A 128 -4.22 -20.64 7.77
CA ASN A 128 -3.38 -21.79 8.10
C ASN A 128 -2.17 -21.94 7.14
N ARG A 129 -2.25 -21.32 5.95
CA ARG A 129 -1.20 -21.35 4.91
C ARG A 129 -0.18 -20.23 5.07
N LEU A 130 -0.18 -19.50 6.20
CA LEU A 130 0.76 -18.40 6.46
C LEU A 130 2.23 -18.79 6.23
N HIS A 131 2.59 -20.03 6.56
CA HIS A 131 3.95 -20.55 6.42
C HIS A 131 4.43 -20.60 4.96
N GLU A 132 3.52 -20.80 4.01
CA GLU A 132 3.82 -20.86 2.57
C GLU A 132 4.24 -19.49 2.02
N ALA A 133 3.78 -18.40 2.64
CA ALA A 133 4.12 -17.03 2.25
C ALA A 133 5.23 -16.41 3.11
N SER A 134 6.05 -17.21 3.81
CA SER A 134 7.07 -16.70 4.73
C SER A 134 8.09 -15.76 4.06
N GLN A 135 8.53 -16.05 2.83
CA GLN A 135 9.45 -15.18 2.08
C GLN A 135 8.83 -13.83 1.76
N PHE A 136 7.58 -13.81 1.30
CA PHE A 136 6.81 -12.59 1.08
C PHE A 136 6.73 -11.75 2.36
N LEU A 137 6.27 -12.36 3.46
CA LEU A 137 5.93 -11.68 4.71
C LEU A 137 7.15 -11.09 5.44
N TYR A 138 8.28 -11.79 5.43
CA TYR A 138 9.41 -11.46 6.29
C TYR A 138 10.66 -11.03 5.54
N THR A 139 10.67 -11.10 4.21
CA THR A 139 11.85 -10.76 3.40
C THR A 139 11.47 -9.87 2.23
N HIS A 140 10.72 -10.36 1.25
CA HIS A 140 10.52 -9.65 -0.01
C HIS A 140 9.77 -8.32 0.18
N LEU A 141 8.62 -8.34 0.87
CA LEU A 141 7.80 -7.13 1.04
C LEU A 141 8.49 -6.09 1.94
N PRO A 142 8.96 -6.43 3.16
CA PRO A 142 9.64 -5.46 4.02
C PRO A 142 10.87 -4.84 3.34
N ASN A 143 11.71 -5.65 2.69
CA ASN A 143 12.90 -5.15 2.01
C ASN A 143 12.56 -4.23 0.84
N LEU A 144 11.50 -4.55 0.08
CA LEU A 144 11.05 -3.70 -1.02
C LEU A 144 10.52 -2.35 -0.50
N VAL A 145 9.75 -2.35 0.59
CA VAL A 145 9.27 -1.11 1.23
C VAL A 145 10.44 -0.26 1.70
N ASP A 146 11.39 -0.85 2.42
CA ASP A 146 12.58 -0.15 2.93
C ASP A 146 13.44 0.42 1.81
N LEU A 147 13.67 -0.36 0.75
CA LEU A 147 14.49 0.07 -0.37
C LEU A 147 13.82 1.18 -1.18
N THR A 148 12.49 1.10 -1.39
CA THR A 148 11.75 2.16 -2.07
C THR A 148 11.69 3.44 -1.24
N ASN A 149 11.55 3.35 0.09
CA ASN A 149 11.64 4.52 0.98
C ASN A 149 12.99 5.23 0.83
N LYS A 150 14.10 4.48 0.95
CA LYS A 150 15.46 5.04 0.81
C LYS A 150 15.73 5.59 -0.59
N TYR A 151 15.24 4.91 -1.62
CA TYR A 151 15.34 5.37 -3.01
C TYR A 151 14.67 6.74 -3.17
N ILE A 152 13.44 6.90 -2.66
CA ILE A 152 12.68 8.16 -2.76
C ILE A 152 13.40 9.27 -2.01
N GLU A 153 13.84 9.01 -0.77
CA GLU A 153 14.60 9.96 0.05
C GLU A 153 15.83 10.50 -0.70
N ILE A 154 16.66 9.61 -1.24
CA ILE A 154 17.89 9.99 -1.97
C ILE A 154 17.57 10.65 -3.31
N ASN A 155 16.52 10.19 -4.00
CA ASN A 155 16.08 10.77 -5.27
C ASN A 155 15.68 12.25 -5.10
N ASP A 156 15.11 12.61 -3.95
CA ASP A 156 14.61 13.95 -3.66
C ASP A 156 15.69 14.93 -3.15
N HIS A 157 16.92 14.46 -2.88
CA HIS A 157 18.03 15.32 -2.47
C HIS A 157 18.36 16.41 -3.52
N GLU A 158 18.54 17.67 -3.12
CA GLU A 158 18.82 18.77 -4.06
C GLU A 158 20.17 18.63 -4.77
N ILE A 159 21.19 18.14 -4.06
CA ILE A 159 22.55 17.97 -4.57
C ILE A 159 22.83 16.48 -4.71
N LYS A 160 22.99 16.03 -5.96
CA LYS A 160 23.35 14.64 -6.31
C LYS A 160 24.61 14.63 -7.15
N ASN A 161 25.56 13.78 -6.80
CA ASN A 161 26.79 13.58 -7.58
C ASN A 161 26.66 12.33 -8.47
N LYS A 162 27.65 12.08 -9.33
CA LYS A 162 27.66 10.93 -10.25
C LYS A 162 27.45 9.59 -9.51
N GLN A 163 28.16 9.38 -8.41
CA GLN A 163 28.06 8.16 -7.61
C GLN A 163 26.65 7.98 -7.00
N THR A 164 25.98 9.07 -6.62
CA THR A 164 24.59 9.02 -6.16
C THR A 164 23.65 8.51 -7.25
N TYR A 165 23.80 8.98 -8.49
CA TYR A 165 22.99 8.50 -9.61
C TYR A 165 23.27 7.03 -9.95
N GLU A 166 24.53 6.60 -9.91
CA GLU A 166 24.90 5.19 -10.10
C GLU A 166 24.23 4.30 -9.04
N LYS A 167 24.20 4.74 -7.77
CA LYS A 167 23.53 4.01 -6.69
C LYS A 167 22.01 4.01 -6.78
N LEU A 168 21.40 5.09 -7.26
CA LEU A 168 19.97 5.11 -7.58
C LEU A 168 19.65 4.14 -8.72
N GLU A 169 20.50 4.05 -9.74
CA GLU A 169 20.32 3.09 -10.84
C GLU A 169 20.37 1.65 -10.32
N GLU A 170 21.41 1.30 -9.56
CA GLU A 170 21.57 -0.02 -8.94
C GLU A 170 20.37 -0.35 -8.03
N SER A 171 19.94 0.61 -7.20
CA SER A 171 18.77 0.43 -6.33
C SER A 171 17.50 0.18 -7.14
N ALA A 172 17.29 0.89 -8.25
CA ALA A 172 16.13 0.68 -9.11
C ALA A 172 16.11 -0.72 -9.74
N GLN A 173 17.27 -1.29 -10.07
CA GLN A 173 17.37 -2.67 -10.57
C GLN A 173 17.04 -3.70 -9.49
N ILE A 174 17.51 -3.50 -8.26
CA ILE A 174 17.18 -4.39 -7.14
C ILE A 174 15.69 -4.27 -6.76
N ILE A 175 15.13 -3.06 -6.79
CA ILE A 175 13.68 -2.83 -6.61
C ILE A 175 12.89 -3.61 -7.67
N ASP A 176 13.35 -3.61 -8.92
CA ASP A 176 12.72 -4.37 -9.99
C ASP A 176 12.72 -5.89 -9.74
N GLN A 177 13.85 -6.42 -9.25
CA GLN A 177 13.98 -7.85 -8.92
C GLN A 177 13.08 -8.23 -7.74
N LEU A 178 13.07 -7.42 -6.66
CA LEU A 178 12.18 -7.63 -5.53
C LEU A 178 10.70 -7.54 -5.93
N ALA A 179 10.36 -6.58 -6.79
CA ALA A 179 9.01 -6.44 -7.35
C ALA A 179 8.57 -7.69 -8.14
N HIS A 180 9.49 -8.30 -8.89
CA HIS A 180 9.25 -9.55 -9.59
C HIS A 180 9.03 -10.72 -8.61
N LEU A 181 9.85 -10.82 -7.55
CA LEU A 181 9.71 -11.86 -6.53
C LEU A 181 8.35 -11.80 -5.83
N ILE A 182 7.83 -10.61 -5.53
CA ILE A 182 6.47 -10.45 -4.96
C ILE A 182 5.39 -11.00 -5.90
N ALA A 183 5.54 -10.79 -7.21
CA ALA A 183 4.61 -11.34 -8.19
C ALA A 183 4.68 -12.87 -8.23
N GLN A 184 5.89 -13.43 -8.14
CA GLN A 184 6.11 -14.88 -8.06
C GLN A 184 5.57 -15.48 -6.77
N ASP A 185 5.75 -14.82 -5.61
CA ASP A 185 5.20 -15.28 -4.33
C ASP A 185 3.67 -15.45 -4.42
N TYR A 186 2.99 -14.49 -5.06
CA TYR A 186 1.55 -14.59 -5.29
C TYR A 186 1.21 -15.77 -6.20
N GLN A 187 1.90 -15.90 -7.35
CA GLN A 187 1.66 -16.99 -8.30
C GLN A 187 1.88 -18.37 -7.66
N GLN A 188 2.94 -18.52 -6.87
CA GLN A 188 3.24 -19.75 -6.17
C GLN A 188 2.16 -20.07 -5.13
N PHE A 189 1.68 -19.08 -4.39
CA PHE A 189 0.64 -19.29 -3.37
C PHE A 189 -0.69 -19.76 -3.98
N VAL A 190 -1.05 -19.30 -5.18
CA VAL A 190 -2.29 -19.71 -5.85
C VAL A 190 -2.10 -20.83 -6.88
N ALA A 191 -0.92 -21.44 -6.96
CA ALA A 191 -0.61 -22.44 -7.97
C ALA A 191 -1.53 -23.66 -7.88
N ASP A 192 -1.77 -24.17 -6.66
CA ASP A 192 -2.64 -25.32 -6.43
C ASP A 192 -4.08 -25.07 -6.92
N ASP A 193 -4.62 -23.87 -6.68
CA ASP A 193 -5.96 -23.46 -7.17
C ASP A 193 -6.04 -23.45 -8.71
N LEU A 194 -4.93 -23.16 -9.39
CA LEU A 194 -4.86 -23.13 -10.85
C LEU A 194 -4.75 -24.54 -11.43
N ASP A 195 -3.98 -25.43 -10.79
CA ASP A 195 -3.87 -26.82 -11.19
C ASP A 195 -5.22 -27.54 -11.07
N ASP A 196 -5.96 -27.28 -9.99
CA ASP A 196 -7.33 -27.79 -9.80
C ASP A 196 -8.27 -27.29 -10.91
N LEU A 197 -8.19 -26.00 -11.26
CA LEU A 197 -8.98 -25.42 -12.35
C LEU A 197 -8.66 -26.06 -13.70
N ASP A 198 -7.40 -26.35 -13.99
CA ASP A 198 -6.98 -27.00 -15.25
C ASP A 198 -7.53 -28.43 -15.37
N VAL A 199 -7.61 -29.16 -14.24
CA VAL A 199 -8.28 -30.46 -14.17
C VAL A 199 -9.77 -30.31 -14.45
N GLU A 200 -10.45 -29.38 -13.79
CA GLU A 200 -11.88 -29.12 -13.98
C GLU A 200 -12.20 -28.74 -15.44
N ILE A 201 -11.40 -27.86 -16.05
CA ILE A 201 -11.51 -27.49 -17.45
C ILE A 201 -11.32 -28.70 -18.37
N SER A 202 -10.36 -29.58 -18.05
CA SER A 202 -10.10 -30.79 -18.85
C SER A 202 -11.26 -31.77 -18.80
N VAL A 203 -11.85 -31.97 -17.61
CA VAL A 203 -13.06 -32.80 -17.43
C VAL A 203 -14.25 -32.19 -18.17
N ALA A 204 -14.44 -30.88 -18.09
CA ALA A 204 -15.50 -30.18 -18.81
C ALA A 204 -15.34 -30.32 -20.33
N LYS A 205 -14.13 -30.10 -20.87
CA LYS A 205 -13.82 -30.29 -22.30
C LYS A 205 -14.09 -31.72 -22.77
N GLN A 206 -13.71 -32.72 -21.98
CA GLN A 206 -13.95 -34.12 -22.34
C GLN A 206 -15.44 -34.47 -22.30
N SER A 207 -16.19 -33.90 -21.36
CA SER A 207 -17.64 -34.08 -21.29
C SER A 207 -18.34 -33.47 -22.51
N LEU A 208 -17.98 -32.24 -22.89
CA LEU A 208 -18.50 -31.58 -24.08
C LEU A 208 -18.16 -32.34 -25.37
N LYS A 209 -16.92 -32.88 -25.48
CA LYS A 209 -16.52 -33.68 -26.63
C LYS A 209 -17.36 -34.95 -26.76
N ARG A 210 -17.57 -35.65 -25.65
CA ARG A 210 -18.39 -36.87 -25.63
C ARG A 210 -19.84 -36.57 -26.01
N ASP A 211 -20.42 -35.50 -25.49
CA ASP A 211 -21.81 -35.13 -25.79
C ASP A 211 -21.98 -34.75 -27.28
N ASN A 212 -21.01 -34.04 -27.87
CA ASN A 212 -21.01 -33.73 -29.30
C ASN A 212 -20.84 -34.98 -30.18
N GLU A 213 -19.98 -35.93 -29.78
CA GLU A 213 -19.82 -37.22 -30.49
C GLU A 213 -21.12 -38.07 -30.41
N TYR A 214 -21.85 -38.04 -29.28
CA TYR A 214 -23.15 -38.70 -29.18
C TYR A 214 -24.20 -38.08 -30.13
N ASP A 215 -24.25 -36.75 -30.24
CA ASP A 215 -25.19 -36.03 -31.11
C ASP A 215 -24.88 -36.19 -32.62
N GLU A 216 -23.61 -36.38 -33.00
CA GLU A 216 -23.22 -36.66 -34.39
C GLU A 216 -23.61 -38.09 -34.78
N ASN A 217 -23.36 -39.08 -33.93
CA ASN A 217 -23.69 -40.47 -34.21
C ASN A 217 -25.22 -40.71 -34.31
N GLN A 218 -26.04 -39.93 -33.60
CA GLN A 218 -27.52 -40.01 -33.72
C GLN A 218 -28.10 -39.34 -34.98
N LYS A 219 -27.32 -38.54 -35.71
CA LYS A 219 -27.75 -37.93 -36.97
C LYS A 219 -27.40 -38.79 -38.19
N GLU A 220 -26.53 -39.78 -38.02
CA GLU A 220 -26.10 -40.72 -39.06
C GLU A 220 -26.92 -42.04 -39.06
N GLU A 221 -27.78 -42.27 -38.06
CA GLU A 221 -28.81 -43.33 -38.01
C GLU A 221 -30.18 -42.84 -38.50
#